data_AF-A0A3P7IB37-F1
#
_entry.id   AF-A0A3P7IB37-F1
#
_cell.length_a   1.000
_cell.length_b   1.000
_cell.length_c   1.000
_cell.angle_alpha   90.00
_cell.angle_beta   90.00
_cell.angle_gamma   90.00
#
_symmetry.space_group_name_H-M   'P 1'
#
loop_
_entity.id
_entity.type
_entity.pdbx_description
1 polymer ?
#
loop_
_entity_poly.entity_id
_entity_poly.type
_entity_poly.pdbx_seq_one_letter_code
_entity_poly.pdbx_strand_id
1 'polypeptide(L)'
;MTEIFLTWLRRPENDHLYNHLLSLQPVLIDELHLRMSRADSAVCGIPKKALANVLDRLGVTFSLPQPPGGRKGMHKVGRKTRK
;
A
#
# COMPACT_ATOMS: atom_id res chain seq x y z
N MET A 1 12.18 2.31 -7.54
CA MET A 1 10.70 2.42 -7.38
C MET A 1 10.30 2.56 -5.92
N THR A 2 10.70 1.65 -5.02
CA THR A 2 10.42 1.76 -3.58
C THR A 2 10.96 3.05 -2.97
N GLU A 3 12.15 3.49 -3.37
CA GLU A 3 12.75 4.75 -2.89
C GLU A 3 11.92 5.99 -3.24
N ILE A 4 11.30 6.03 -4.43
CA ILE A 4 10.41 7.14 -4.84
C ILE A 4 9.21 7.21 -3.91
N PHE A 5 8.59 6.05 -3.62
CA PHE A 5 7.48 5.95 -2.69
C PHE A 5 7.90 6.36 -1.26
N LEU A 6 9.04 5.89 -0.77
CA LEU A 6 9.54 6.23 0.56
C LEU A 6 9.92 7.71 0.68
N THR A 7 10.47 8.30 -0.38
CA THR A 7 10.83 9.74 -0.42
C THR A 7 9.58 10.62 -0.39
N TRP A 8 8.52 10.20 -1.10
CA TRP A 8 7.21 10.85 -1.01
C TRP A 8 6.57 10.67 0.37
N LEU A 9 6.62 9.45 0.92
CA LEU A 9 6.06 9.11 2.22
C LEU A 9 6.75 9.87 3.36
N ARG A 10 8.04 10.19 3.21
CA ARG A 10 8.81 11.04 4.14
C ARG A 10 8.42 12.51 4.13
N ARG A 11 7.60 12.98 3.18
CA ARG A 11 7.13 14.36 3.18
C ARG A 11 6.21 14.61 4.37
N PRO A 12 6.28 15.79 5.01
CA PRO A 12 5.43 16.12 6.15
C PRO A 12 3.92 16.07 5.81
N GLU A 13 3.56 16.30 4.55
CA GLU A 13 2.20 16.14 4.02
C GLU A 13 1.64 14.72 4.23
N ASN A 14 2.53 13.72 4.26
CA ASN A 14 2.20 12.31 4.39
C ASN A 14 2.53 11.75 5.77
N ASP A 15 2.87 12.59 6.75
CA ASP A 15 3.29 12.14 8.09
C ASP A 15 2.20 11.29 8.78
N HIS A 16 0.93 11.66 8.63
CA HIS A 16 -0.18 10.84 9.10
C HIS A 16 -0.22 9.45 8.44
N LEU A 17 0.05 9.38 7.14
CA LEU A 17 0.07 8.12 6.38
C LEU A 17 1.28 7.28 6.78
N TYR A 18 2.44 7.90 6.95
CA TYR A 18 3.65 7.27 7.48
C TYR A 18 3.43 6.68 8.87
N ASN A 19 2.84 7.44 9.80
CA ASN A 19 2.47 6.98 11.13
C ASN A 19 1.41 5.86 11.09
N HIS A 20 0.46 5.92 10.17
CA HIS A 20 -0.54 4.88 9.97
C HIS A 20 0.08 3.56 9.47
N LEU A 21 1.05 3.66 8.55
CA LEU A 21 1.83 2.52 8.05
C LEU A 21 2.71 1.93 9.15
N LEU A 22 3.37 2.76 9.96
CA LEU A 22 4.11 2.33 11.16
C LEU A 22 3.21 1.63 12.18
N SER A 23 1.96 2.09 12.31
CA SER A 23 0.96 1.47 13.18
C SER A 23 0.38 0.16 12.63
N LEU A 24 0.89 -0.32 11.48
CA LEU A 24 0.44 -1.54 10.79
C LEU A 24 -1.07 -1.55 10.51
N GLN A 25 -1.67 -0.37 10.43
CA GLN A 25 -3.10 -0.24 10.21
C GLN A 25 -3.46 -0.67 8.79
N PRO A 26 -4.61 -1.32 8.60
CA PRO A 26 -5.06 -1.77 7.29
C PRO A 26 -5.37 -0.57 6.39
N VAL A 27 -4.54 -0.37 5.35
CA VAL A 27 -4.73 0.70 4.37
C VAL A 27 -5.43 0.19 3.12
N LEU A 28 -6.38 0.96 2.58
CA LEU A 28 -7.02 0.66 1.31
C LEU A 28 -6.10 1.06 0.16
N ILE A 29 -5.81 0.11 -0.74
CA ILE A 29 -4.91 0.39 -1.86
C ILE A 29 -5.49 1.47 -2.78
N ASP A 30 -6.82 1.54 -2.91
CA ASP A 30 -7.50 2.50 -3.78
C ASP A 30 -7.42 3.92 -3.22
N GLU A 31 -7.64 4.09 -1.92
CA GLU A 31 -7.43 5.36 -1.20
C GLU A 31 -5.98 5.85 -1.36
N LEU A 32 -5.01 4.94 -1.15
CA LEU A 32 -3.60 5.27 -1.27
C LEU A 32 -3.22 5.62 -2.72
N HIS A 33 -3.73 4.86 -3.69
CA HIS A 33 -3.50 5.11 -5.10
C HIS A 33 -4.16 6.41 -5.57
N LEU A 34 -5.35 6.74 -5.06
CA LEU A 34 -6.01 8.02 -5.34
C LEU A 34 -5.20 9.19 -4.76
N ARG A 35 -4.67 9.06 -3.55
CA ARG A 35 -3.76 10.07 -2.96
C ARG A 35 -2.47 10.22 -3.76
N MET A 36 -1.88 9.11 -4.22
CA MET A 36 -0.70 9.16 -5.08
C MET A 36 -1.01 9.77 -6.45
N SER A 37 -2.16 9.48 -7.04
CA SER A 37 -2.62 10.05 -8.33
C SER A 37 -2.82 11.57 -8.23
N ARG A 38 -3.27 12.05 -7.07
CA ARG A 38 -3.38 13.48 -6.74
C ARG A 38 -2.06 14.13 -6.36
N ALA A 39 -1.01 13.34 -6.10
CA ALA A 39 0.29 13.88 -5.74
C ALA A 39 1.06 14.26 -7.01
N ASP A 40 1.63 15.47 -7.01
CA ASP A 40 2.42 16.03 -8.11
C ASP A 40 3.85 15.45 -8.18
N SER A 41 3.99 14.16 -7.89
CA SER A 41 5.28 13.49 -7.76
C SER A 41 5.32 12.21 -8.57
N ALA A 42 6.52 11.64 -8.74
CA ALA A 42 6.74 10.40 -9.48
C ALA A 42 5.98 9.18 -8.90
N VAL A 43 5.31 9.33 -7.74
CA VAL A 43 4.36 8.35 -7.21
C VAL A 43 3.05 8.25 -7.99
N CYS A 44 2.65 9.29 -8.72
CA CYS A 44 1.46 9.25 -9.59
C CYS A 44 1.61 8.21 -10.71
N GLY A 45 2.84 7.98 -11.18
CA GLY A 45 3.16 6.94 -12.16
C GLY A 45 3.26 5.52 -11.59
N ILE A 46 3.09 5.31 -10.28
CA ILE A 46 3.22 3.98 -9.68
C ILE A 46 1.91 3.20 -9.86
N PRO A 47 1.89 2.11 -10.65
CA PRO A 47 0.69 1.31 -10.81
C PRO A 47 0.31 0.60 -9.50
N LYS A 48 -0.99 0.40 -9.24
CA LYS A 48 -1.51 -0.33 -8.06
C LYS A 48 -0.78 -1.63 -7.78
N LYS A 49 -0.40 -2.38 -8.82
CA LYS A 49 0.36 -3.65 -8.69
C LYS A 49 1.76 -3.44 -8.09
N ALA A 50 2.46 -2.39 -8.50
CA ALA A 50 3.77 -2.04 -7.95
C ALA A 50 3.63 -1.53 -6.50
N LEU A 51 2.58 -0.74 -6.22
CA LEU A 51 2.26 -0.30 -4.86
C LEU A 51 1.99 -1.48 -3.92
N ALA A 52 1.18 -2.45 -4.35
CA ALA A 52 0.92 -3.66 -3.58
C ALA A 52 2.23 -4.40 -3.25
N ASN A 53 3.14 -4.51 -4.21
CA ASN A 53 4.44 -5.16 -4.00
C ASN A 53 5.34 -4.36 -3.02
N VAL A 54 5.26 -3.03 -3.04
CA VAL A 54 5.96 -2.18 -2.06
C VAL A 54 5.37 -2.37 -0.65
N LEU A 55 4.05 -2.37 -0.51
CA LEU A 55 3.37 -2.58 0.78
C LEU A 55 3.63 -3.98 1.33
N ASP A 56 3.59 -5.01 0.48
CA ASP A 56 3.93 -6.39 0.82
C ASP A 56 5.37 -6.52 1.33
N ARG A 57 6.34 -5.89 0.62
CA ARG A 57 7.74 -5.83 1.06
C ARG A 57 7.94 -5.07 2.37
N LEU A 58 7.11 -4.07 2.64
CA LEU A 58 7.12 -3.32 3.91
C LEU A 58 6.39 -4.06 5.04
N GLY A 59 5.71 -5.18 4.74
CA GLY A 59 4.91 -5.93 5.72
C GLY A 59 3.66 -5.17 6.18
N VAL A 60 3.20 -4.20 5.38
CA VAL A 60 2.03 -3.38 5.70
C VAL A 60 0.76 -4.17 5.34
N THR A 61 -0.22 -4.15 6.24
CA THR A 61 -1.54 -4.70 5.95
C THR A 61 -2.27 -3.80 4.97
N PHE A 62 -2.62 -4.30 3.78
CA PHE A 62 -3.42 -3.55 2.82
C PHE A 62 -4.65 -4.34 2.36
N SER A 63 -5.73 -3.60 2.08
CA SER A 63 -6.97 -4.13 1.55
C SER A 63 -7.11 -3.74 0.08
N LEU A 64 -7.22 -4.75 -0.78
CA LEU A 64 -7.60 -4.59 -2.18
C LEU A 64 -9.14 -4.56 -2.24
N PRO A 65 -9.79 -3.54 -2.84
CA PRO A 65 -11.21 -3.66 -3.14
C PRO A 65 -11.37 -4.82 -4.11
N GLN A 66 -12.05 -5.88 -3.65
CA GLN A 66 -12.35 -7.02 -4.50
C GLN A 66 -13.23 -6.53 -5.66
N PRO A 67 -12.96 -6.92 -6.92
CA PRO A 67 -13.95 -6.76 -7.96
C PRO A 67 -15.22 -7.53 -7.55
N PRO A 68 -16.42 -6.97 -7.77
CA PRO A 68 -17.68 -7.63 -7.45
C PRO A 68 -17.79 -8.91 -8.31
N GLY A 69 -17.40 -10.06 -7.75
CA GLY A 69 -17.43 -11.35 -8.43
C GLY A 69 -16.23 -12.28 -8.15
N GLY A 70 -15.16 -11.80 -7.53
CA GLY A 70 -13.96 -12.62 -7.25
C GLY A 70 -13.92 -13.15 -5.83
N ARG A 71 -14.08 -14.47 -5.67
CA ARG A 71 -13.86 -15.30 -4.48
C ARG A 71 -13.00 -14.66 -3.37
N LYS A 72 -13.58 -14.60 -2.16
CA LYS A 72 -12.99 -14.32 -0.84
C LYS A 72 -11.51 -14.72 -0.75
N GLY A 73 -10.64 -13.74 -0.96
CA GLY A 73 -9.21 -13.83 -0.74
C GLY A 73 -8.74 -12.64 0.06
N MET A 74 -9.01 -12.63 1.37
CA MET A 74 -8.20 -11.81 2.27
C MET A 74 -6.76 -12.30 2.10
N HIS A 75 -5.88 -11.49 1.51
CA HIS A 75 -4.44 -11.66 1.66
C HIS A 75 -4.10 -11.40 3.13
N LYS A 76 -4.46 -12.33 4.01
CA LYS A 76 -3.66 -12.53 5.21
C LYS A 76 -2.33 -13.04 4.69
N VAL A 77 -1.24 -12.32 4.96
CA VAL A 77 0.11 -12.87 4.82
C VAL A 77 0.17 -14.06 5.78
N GLY A 78 -0.25 -15.21 5.28
CA GLY A 78 -0.22 -16.46 6.01
C GLY A 78 1.25 -16.81 6.11
N ARG A 79 1.86 -16.53 7.27
CA ARG A 79 3.09 -17.20 7.67
C ARG A 79 2.83 -18.69 7.50
N LYS A 80 3.38 -19.29 6.44
CA LYS A 80 3.38 -20.73 6.22
C LYS A 80 4.08 -21.36 7.42
N THR A 81 3.30 -21.88 8.36
CA THR A 81 3.79 -22.93 9.25
C THR A 81 4.07 -24.14 8.38
N ARG A 82 5.36 -24.42 8.20
CA ARG A 82 5.89 -25.75 7.85
C ARG A 82 5.52 -26.73 8.97
N LYS A 83 4.94 -27.88 8.66
CA LYS A 83 5.60 -29.19 8.80
C LYS A 83 4.71 -30.29 8.21
#